data_AF-A0A1D2XD16-F1
#
_entry.id   AF-A0A1D2XD16-F1
#
_cell.length_a   1.000
_cell.length_b   1.000
_cell.length_c   1.000
_cell.angle_alpha   90.00
_cell.angle_beta   90.00
_cell.angle_gamma   90.00
#
_symmetry.space_group_name_H-M   'P 1'
#
loop_
_entity.id
_entity.type
_entity.pdbx_description
1 polymer ?
#
loop_
_entity_poly.entity_id
_entity_poly.type
_entity_poly.pdbx_seq_one_letter_code
_entity_poly.pdbx_strand_id
1 'polypeptide(L)'
;MSKESNSNKIGGVSGLIVRTLPDDIHSVTHHLNQFEGVEVHLSEPDGKLVITVEELPGQKVMVDRITEISAVEGVLSTALVYAHQE
;
A
#
# COMPACT_ATOMS: atom_id res chain seq x y z
N MET A 1 18.04 21.74 26.82
CA MET A 1 16.81 21.67 26.00
C MET A 1 17.15 20.99 24.69
N SER A 2 17.01 19.68 24.66
CA SER A 2 17.28 18.86 23.48
C SER A 2 16.14 19.02 22.50
N LYS A 3 16.42 19.44 21.26
CA LYS A 3 15.44 19.48 20.18
C LYS A 3 15.09 18.03 19.83
N GLU A 4 13.85 17.61 20.11
CA GLU A 4 13.33 16.35 19.63
C GLU A 4 13.32 16.37 18.10
N SER A 5 14.05 15.42 17.51
CA SER A 5 14.13 15.15 16.08
C SER A 5 12.79 14.61 15.58
N ASN A 6 11.91 15.48 15.08
CA ASN A 6 10.61 15.05 14.55
C ASN A 6 10.71 14.53 13.10
N SER A 7 11.48 13.45 12.89
CA SER A 7 11.75 12.88 11.56
C SER A 7 10.76 11.80 11.11
N ASN A 8 9.64 11.60 11.83
CA ASN A 8 8.75 10.44 11.63
C ASN A 8 7.31 10.78 11.20
N LYS A 9 7.09 11.93 10.56
CA LYS A 9 5.73 12.36 10.17
C LYS A 9 5.32 11.71 8.84
N ILE A 10 4.21 10.98 8.83
CA ILE A 10 3.61 10.41 7.63
C ILE A 10 3.03 11.57 6.79
N GLY A 11 3.33 11.61 5.49
CA GLY A 11 2.89 12.67 4.57
C GLY A 11 1.44 12.49 4.09
N GLY A 12 0.92 11.26 4.16
CA GLY A 12 -0.46 10.93 3.82
C GLY A 12 -0.74 9.44 3.93
N VAL A 13 -2.02 9.09 3.95
CA VAL A 13 -2.50 7.71 4.03
C VAL A 13 -3.62 7.49 3.02
N SER A 14 -3.56 6.37 2.30
CA SER A 14 -4.56 5.97 1.32
C SER A 14 -5.03 4.55 1.56
N GLY A 15 -6.33 4.33 1.50
CA GLY A 15 -6.92 2.99 1.46
C GLY A 15 -7.21 2.58 0.04
N LEU A 16 -6.82 1.36 -0.34
CA LEU A 16 -7.04 0.81 -1.67
C LEU A 16 -7.72 -0.56 -1.62
N ILE A 17 -8.51 -0.83 -2.64
CA ILE A 17 -8.86 -2.19 -3.04
C ILE A 17 -7.91 -2.61 -4.15
N VAL A 18 -7.29 -3.78 -4.00
CA VAL A 18 -6.53 -4.43 -5.06
C VAL A 18 -7.30 -5.68 -5.51
N ARG A 19 -7.49 -5.82 -6.82
CA ARG A 19 -7.97 -7.08 -7.41
C ARG A 19 -6.78 -7.85 -7.93
N THR A 20 -6.70 -9.12 -7.60
CA THR A 20 -5.68 -10.06 -8.06
C THR A 20 -6.31 -11.22 -8.81
N LEU A 21 -5.49 -12.00 -9.50
CA LEU A 21 -5.87 -13.37 -9.84
C LEU A 21 -6.09 -14.16 -8.53
N PRO A 22 -7.18 -14.94 -8.40
CA PRO A 22 -7.45 -15.73 -7.19
C PRO A 22 -6.29 -16.66 -6.82
N ASP A 23 -5.65 -17.27 -7.82
CA ASP A 23 -4.53 -18.21 -7.63
C ASP A 23 -3.26 -17.52 -7.10
N ASP A 24 -3.11 -16.21 -7.34
CA ASP A 24 -1.93 -15.42 -6.95
C ASP A 24 -2.15 -14.64 -5.64
N ILE A 25 -3.29 -14.80 -4.97
CA ILE A 25 -3.61 -13.96 -3.81
C ILE A 25 -2.57 -14.03 -2.70
N HIS A 26 -2.04 -15.23 -2.43
CA HIS A 26 -1.03 -15.43 -1.40
C HIS A 26 0.34 -14.86 -1.79
N SER A 27 0.74 -15.01 -3.05
CA SER A 27 2.02 -14.47 -3.55
C SER A 27 1.98 -12.95 -3.61
N VAL A 28 0.89 -12.37 -4.12
CA VAL A 28 0.68 -10.91 -4.13
C VAL A 28 0.64 -10.36 -2.71
N THR A 29 -0.14 -10.97 -1.81
CA THR A 29 -0.19 -10.53 -0.40
C THR A 29 1.19 -10.53 0.25
N HIS A 30 1.98 -11.59 0.03
CA HIS A 30 3.34 -11.67 0.55
C HIS A 30 4.22 -10.55 -0.01
N HIS A 31 4.18 -10.32 -1.33
CA HIS A 31 4.94 -9.29 -2.01
C HIS A 31 4.57 -7.88 -1.51
N LEU A 32 3.27 -7.57 -1.43
CA LEU A 32 2.80 -6.26 -1.00
C LEU A 32 3.21 -5.92 0.43
N ASN A 33 3.19 -6.89 1.35
CA ASN A 33 3.68 -6.69 2.72
C ASN A 33 5.21 -6.50 2.82
N GLN A 34 5.97 -6.66 1.72
CA GLN A 34 7.39 -6.28 1.68
C GLN A 34 7.59 -4.80 1.31
N PHE A 35 6.56 -4.12 0.81
CA PHE A 35 6.65 -2.69 0.51
C PHE A 35 6.55 -1.89 1.81
N GLU A 36 7.58 -1.12 2.11
CA GLU A 36 7.63 -0.30 3.30
C GLU A 36 6.50 0.75 3.29
N GLY A 37 5.63 0.76 4.31
CA GLY A 37 4.44 1.61 4.34
C GLY A 37 3.24 1.03 3.58
N VAL A 38 3.23 -0.27 3.26
CA VAL A 38 2.04 -0.99 2.76
C VAL A 38 1.66 -2.08 3.74
N GLU A 39 0.36 -2.14 4.05
CA GLU A 39 -0.20 -3.19 4.91
C GLU A 39 -1.45 -3.79 4.26
N VAL A 40 -1.53 -5.12 4.23
CA VAL A 40 -2.72 -5.85 3.77
C VAL A 40 -3.60 -6.20 4.96
N HIS A 41 -4.78 -5.59 5.04
CA HIS A 41 -5.76 -5.77 6.13
C HIS A 41 -6.71 -6.95 5.90
N LEU A 42 -6.99 -7.25 4.64
CA LEU A 42 -7.92 -8.32 4.23
C LEU A 42 -7.42 -8.98 2.95
N SER A 43 -7.60 -10.29 2.88
CA SER A 43 -7.40 -11.11 1.69
C SER A 43 -8.58 -12.07 1.56
N GLU A 44 -9.39 -11.92 0.51
CA GLU A 44 -10.56 -12.76 0.24
C GLU A 44 -10.29 -13.74 -0.91
N PRO A 45 -10.71 -15.02 -0.82
CA PRO A 45 -10.38 -16.05 -1.81
C PRO A 45 -10.78 -15.74 -3.27
N ASP A 46 -11.63 -14.74 -3.51
CA ASP A 46 -12.02 -14.28 -4.85
C ASP A 46 -11.00 -13.31 -5.49
N GLY A 47 -9.84 -13.10 -4.86
CA GLY A 47 -8.80 -12.21 -5.35
C GLY A 47 -9.04 -10.75 -4.98
N LYS A 48 -9.70 -10.46 -3.86
CA LYS A 48 -9.81 -9.10 -3.33
C LYS A 48 -8.89 -8.89 -2.13
N LEU A 49 -8.09 -7.83 -2.20
CA LEU A 49 -7.28 -7.34 -1.09
C LEU A 49 -7.75 -5.95 -0.66
N VAL A 50 -7.76 -5.72 0.65
CA VAL A 50 -7.91 -4.37 1.24
C VAL A 50 -6.56 -3.97 1.82
N ILE A 51 -6.02 -2.85 1.36
CA ILE A 51 -4.69 -2.40 1.77
C ILE A 51 -4.70 -0.95 2.21
N THR A 52 -3.73 -0.62 3.06
CA THR A 52 -3.36 0.76 3.40
C THR A 52 -1.98 1.05 2.85
N VAL A 53 -1.80 2.26 2.32
CA VAL A 53 -0.51 2.80 1.88
C VAL A 53 -0.24 4.09 2.63
N GLU A 54 0.94 4.21 3.22
CA GLU A 54 1.43 5.37 3.94
C GLU A 54 2.60 6.01 3.20
N GLU A 55 2.58 7.34 3.09
CA GLU A 55 3.70 8.11 2.55
C GLU A 55 4.71 8.41 3.66
N LEU A 56 5.82 7.68 3.66
CA LEU A 56 6.85 7.80 4.68
C LEU A 56 7.94 8.83 4.29
N PRO A 57 8.56 9.52 5.26
CA PRO A 57 9.65 10.46 4.99
C PRO A 57 10.79 9.83 4.18
N GLY A 58 11.19 10.49 3.09
CA GLY A 58 12.31 10.05 2.25
C GLY A 58 12.00 8.86 1.33
N GLN A 59 10.75 8.39 1.30
CA GLN A 59 10.29 7.35 0.39
C GLN A 59 9.63 7.92 -0.87
N LYS A 60 9.23 7.02 -1.77
CA LYS A 60 8.43 7.33 -2.95
C LYS A 60 7.11 7.99 -2.55
N VAL A 61 6.68 8.95 -3.38
CA VAL A 61 5.36 9.59 -3.21
C VAL A 61 4.25 8.55 -3.41
N MET A 62 3.08 8.81 -2.81
CA MET A 62 1.93 7.90 -2.82
C MET A 62 1.60 7.34 -4.22
N VAL A 63 1.61 8.20 -5.24
CA VAL A 63 1.27 7.81 -6.62
C VAL A 63 2.26 6.81 -7.22
N ASP A 64 3.55 6.94 -6.90
CA ASP A 64 4.57 6.02 -7.37
C ASP A 64 4.36 4.64 -6.74
N ARG A 65 4.07 4.60 -5.43
CA ARG A 65 3.80 3.33 -4.74
C ARG A 65 2.55 2.63 -5.30
N ILE A 66 1.48 3.36 -5.57
CA ILE A 66 0.27 2.78 -6.20
C ILE A 66 0.59 2.23 -7.59
N THR A 67 1.47 2.90 -8.34
CA THR A 67 1.93 2.44 -9.65
C THR A 67 2.75 1.14 -9.52
N GLU A 68 3.62 1.03 -8.52
CA GLU A 68 4.36 -0.21 -8.22
C GLU A 68 3.43 -1.37 -7.88
N ILE A 69 2.46 -1.13 -6.99
CA ILE A 69 1.46 -2.12 -6.60
C ILE A 69 0.69 -2.62 -7.83
N SER A 70 0.30 -1.70 -8.72
CA SER A 70 -0.41 -2.04 -9.97
C SER A 70 0.43 -2.88 -10.94
N ALA A 71 1.76 -2.83 -10.84
CA ALA A 71 2.68 -3.55 -11.69
C ALA A 71 3.11 -4.92 -11.12
N VAL A 72 2.70 -5.25 -9.90
CA VAL A 72 2.98 -6.56 -9.29
C VAL A 72 2.28 -7.67 -10.11
N GLU A 73 3.03 -8.70 -10.47
CA GLU A 73 2.48 -9.87 -11.16
C GLU A 73 1.33 -10.49 -10.35
N GLY A 74 0.23 -10.80 -11.03
CA GLY A 74 -1.00 -11.27 -10.40
C GLY A 74 -1.96 -10.15 -9.98
N VAL A 75 -1.56 -8.87 -9.99
CA VAL A 75 -2.47 -7.74 -9.80
C VAL A 75 -3.21 -7.41 -11.10
N LEU A 76 -4.54 -7.32 -11.01
CA LEU A 76 -5.44 -6.99 -12.12
C LEU A 76 -5.81 -5.50 -12.13
N SER A 77 -6.03 -4.93 -10.94
CA SER A 77 -6.38 -3.51 -10.81
C SER A 77 -6.21 -3.02 -9.39
N THR A 78 -6.02 -1.71 -9.24
CA THR A 78 -6.08 -1.01 -7.96
C THR A 78 -7.14 0.09 -8.01
N ALA A 79 -7.94 0.22 -6.94
CA ALA A 79 -8.93 1.28 -6.80
C ALA A 79 -8.73 2.03 -5.49
N LEU A 80 -8.55 3.34 -5.57
CA LEU A 80 -8.46 4.22 -4.40
C LEU A 80 -9.84 4.34 -3.75
N VAL A 81 -9.93 4.00 -2.46
CA VAL A 81 -11.16 4.13 -1.66
C VAL A 81 -11.18 5.47 -0.94
N TYR A 82 -10.06 5.84 -0.34
CA TYR A 82 -9.88 7.11 0.33
C TYR A 82 -8.41 7.54 0.28
N ALA A 83 -8.18 8.84 0.37
CA ALA A 83 -6.86 9.43 0.58
C ALA A 83 -6.98 10.59 1.57
N HIS A 84 -6.00 10.70 2.46
CA HIS A 84 -5.83 11.81 3.37
C HIS A 84 -4.37 12.28 3.32
N GLN A 85 -4.15 13.59 3.29
CA GLN A 85 -2.84 14.22 3.33
C GLN A 85 -2.81 15.20 4.51
N GLU A 86 -1.71 15.23 5.24
CA GLU A 86 -1.48 16.14 6.37
C GLU A 86 -0.73 17.41 6.00
#